data_AF-A0A2N3CG96-F1
#
_entry.id   AF-A0A2N3CG96-F1
#
_cell.length_a   1.000
_cell.length_b   1.000
_cell.length_c   1.000
_cell.angle_alpha   90.00
_cell.angle_beta   90.00
_cell.angle_gamma   90.00
#
_symmetry.space_group_name_H-M   'P 1'
#
loop_
_entity.id
_entity.type
_entity.pdbx_description
1 polymer ?
#
loop_
_entity_poly.entity_id
_entity_poly.type
_entity_poly.pdbx_seq_one_letter_code
_entity_poly.pdbx_strand_id
1 'polypeptide(L)'
;MTSNYIRALALRHAALERQIETEMKAPLPDTLKIMRLKKLRLACRDSLRDAISRKRRARSHRNIPSAPPGHPARLTMPSQMPGEA
;
A
#
# COMPACT_ATOMS: atom_id res chain seq x y z
N MET A 1 -12.75 6.95 3.48
CA MET A 1 -12.62 7.31 2.04
C MET A 1 -11.86 6.29 1.18
N THR A 2 -10.80 5.62 1.67
CA THR A 2 -9.97 4.69 0.85
C THR A 2 -10.70 3.48 0.25
N SER A 3 -11.77 2.99 0.88
CA SER A 3 -12.53 1.84 0.36
C SER A 3 -13.32 2.16 -0.92
N ASN A 4 -13.90 3.36 -1.01
CA ASN A 4 -14.63 3.81 -2.21
C ASN A 4 -13.69 4.05 -3.39
N TYR A 5 -12.50 4.61 -3.13
CA TYR A 5 -11.48 4.82 -4.16
C TYR A 5 -10.99 3.52 -4.79
N ILE A 6 -10.71 2.49 -3.98
CA ILE A 6 -10.31 1.16 -4.48
C ILE A 6 -11.44 0.53 -5.31
N ARG A 7 -12.70 0.66 -4.87
CA ARG A 7 -13.85 0.16 -5.63
C ARG A 7 -13.99 0.86 -6.98
N ALA A 8 -13.83 2.18 -7.03
CA ALA A 8 -13.88 2.95 -8.28
C ALA A 8 -12.77 2.54 -9.26
N LEU A 9 -11.54 2.34 -8.76
CA LEU A 9 -10.43 1.81 -9.56
C LEU A 9 -10.73 0.43 -10.13
N ALA A 10 -11.29 -0.48 -9.31
CA ALA A 10 -11.64 -1.83 -9.76
C ALA A 10 -12.71 -1.81 -10.86
N LEU A 11 -13.74 -0.98 -10.70
CA LEU A 11 -14.78 -0.81 -11.72
C LEU A 11 -14.20 -0.26 -13.03
N ARG A 12 -13.31 0.74 -12.94
CA ARG A 12 -12.65 1.32 -14.12
C ARG A 12 -11.75 0.31 -14.82
N HIS A 13 -11.03 -0.53 -14.07
CA HIS A 13 -10.23 -1.62 -14.63
C HIS A 13 -11.10 -2.61 -15.42
N ALA A 14 -12.19 -3.09 -14.80
CA ALA A 14 -13.12 -4.01 -15.45
C ALA A 14 -13.77 -3.41 -16.71
N ALA A 15 -14.09 -2.12 -16.70
CA ALA A 15 -14.61 -1.43 -17.88
C ALA A 15 -13.59 -1.38 -19.03
N LEU A 16 -12.31 -1.10 -18.72
CA LEU A 16 -11.24 -1.10 -19.72
C LEU A 16 -11.01 -2.49 -20.30
N GLU A 17 -11.11 -3.55 -19.50
CA GLU A 17 -11.01 -4.94 -19.99
C GLU A 17 -12.12 -5.28 -20.97
N ARG A 18 -13.38 -4.94 -20.62
CA ARG A 18 -14.52 -5.14 -21.53
C ARG A 18 -14.36 -4.36 -22.83
N GLN A 19 -13.85 -3.13 -22.78
CA GLN A 19 -13.58 -2.34 -23.98
C GLN A 19 -12.49 -3.00 -24.85
N ILE A 20 -11.40 -3.47 -24.25
CA ILE A 20 -10.34 -4.18 -24.99
C ILE A 20 -10.91 -5.44 -25.66
N GLU A 21 -11.69 -6.24 -24.93
CA GLU A 21 -12.31 -7.45 -25.47
C GLU A 21 -13.28 -7.15 -26.63
N THR A 22 -14.03 -6.05 -26.52
CA THR A 22 -14.96 -5.62 -27.57
C THR A 22 -14.21 -5.20 -28.83
N GLU A 23 -13.17 -4.38 -28.68
CA GLU A 23 -12.33 -3.94 -29.82
C GLU A 23 -11.56 -5.10 -30.45
N MET A 24 -11.12 -6.08 -29.66
CA MET A 24 -10.42 -7.26 -30.18
C MET A 24 -11.36 -8.24 -30.91
N LYS A 25 -12.65 -8.24 -30.57
CA LYS A 25 -13.68 -9.04 -31.26
C LYS A 25 -14.27 -8.34 -32.49
N ALA A 26 -13.96 -7.06 -32.70
CA ALA A 26 -14.44 -6.32 -33.85
C ALA A 26 -13.89 -6.92 -35.15
N PRO A 27 -14.67 -6.91 -36.25
CA PRO A 27 -14.25 -7.46 -37.55
C PRO A 27 -13.02 -6.75 -38.12
N LEU A 28 -12.78 -5.49 -37.72
CA LEU A 28 -11.55 -4.77 -37.99
C LEU A 28 -11.06 -4.12 -36.67
N PRO A 29 -10.08 -4.74 -35.97
CA PRO A 29 -9.61 -4.24 -34.69
C PRO A 29 -8.73 -3.01 -34.84
N ASP A 30 -9.06 -1.92 -34.12
CA ASP A 30 -8.21 -0.73 -34.04
C ASP A 30 -7.04 -0.98 -33.08
N THR A 31 -5.86 -1.24 -33.64
CA THR A 31 -4.64 -1.56 -32.89
C THR A 31 -4.15 -0.39 -32.03
N LEU A 32 -4.31 0.85 -32.47
CA LEU A 32 -3.92 2.04 -31.70
C LEU A 32 -4.84 2.23 -30.49
N LYS A 33 -6.14 2.06 -30.70
CA LYS A 33 -7.13 2.10 -29.62
C LYS A 33 -6.90 0.98 -28.61
N ILE A 34 -6.68 -0.26 -29.06
CA ILE A 34 -6.34 -1.39 -28.18
C ILE A 34 -5.06 -1.12 -27.39
N MET A 35 -4.02 -0.59 -28.04
CA MET A 35 -2.77 -0.23 -27.35
C MET A 35 -3.03 0.82 -26.26
N ARG A 36 -3.79 1.87 -26.57
CA ARG A 36 -4.14 2.93 -25.60
C ARG A 36 -4.94 2.37 -24.43
N LEU A 37 -5.95 1.54 -24.70
CA LEU A 37 -6.76 0.88 -23.68
C LEU A 37 -5.91 -0.04 -22.79
N LYS A 38 -4.98 -0.81 -23.37
CA LYS A 38 -4.05 -1.66 -22.61
C LYS A 38 -3.13 -0.85 -21.70
N LYS A 39 -2.60 0.29 -22.17
CA LYS A 39 -1.79 1.21 -21.34
C LYS A 39 -2.61 1.77 -20.17
N LEU A 40 -3.84 2.21 -20.42
CA LEU A 40 -4.74 2.71 -19.38
C LEU A 40 -5.10 1.62 -18.37
N ARG A 41 -5.35 0.39 -18.82
CA ARG A 41 -5.61 -0.77 -17.95
C ARG A 41 -4.42 -1.02 -17.04
N LEU A 42 -3.20 -1.02 -17.59
CA LEU A 42 -1.97 -1.23 -16.83
C LEU A 42 -1.81 -0.17 -15.73
N ALA A 43 -1.92 1.11 -16.06
CA ALA A 43 -1.84 2.20 -15.09
C ALA A 43 -2.92 2.10 -13.98
N CYS A 44 -4.14 1.69 -14.35
CA CYS A 44 -5.24 1.49 -13.41
C CYS A 44 -4.96 0.33 -12.44
N ARG A 45 -4.42 -0.78 -12.95
CA ARG A 45 -4.00 -1.95 -12.15
C ARG A 45 -2.91 -1.58 -11.16
N ASP A 46 -1.90 -0.84 -11.61
CA ASP A 46 -0.77 -0.44 -10.76
C ASP A 46 -1.25 0.51 -9.64
N SER A 47 -2.13 1.47 -9.99
CA SER A 47 -2.78 2.36 -9.01
C SER A 47 -3.59 1.59 -7.96
N LEU A 48 -4.28 0.51 -8.37
CA LEU A 48 -5.05 -0.35 -7.49
C LEU A 48 -4.13 -1.12 -6.53
N ARG A 49 -3.04 -1.71 -7.05
CA ARG A 49 -2.03 -2.41 -6.24
C ARG A 49 -1.41 -1.49 -5.19
N ASP A 50 -1.10 -0.25 -5.58
CA ASP A 50 -0.54 0.76 -4.69
C ASP A 50 -1.54 1.19 -3.62
N ALA A 51 -2.80 1.43 -3.99
CA ALA A 51 -3.85 1.80 -3.04
C ALA A 51 -4.11 0.70 -2.00
N ILE A 52 -4.11 -0.57 -2.42
CA ILE A 52 -4.24 -1.72 -1.51
C ILE A 52 -3.01 -1.81 -0.59
N SER A 53 -1.80 -1.67 -1.14
CA SER A 53 -0.55 -1.73 -0.36
C SER A 53 -0.49 -0.62 0.69
N ARG A 54 -0.86 0.61 0.33
CA ARG A 54 -1.00 1.73 1.27
C ARG A 54 -2.03 1.45 2.35
N LYS A 55 -3.20 0.92 2.00
CA LYS A 55 -4.24 0.56 2.98
C LYS A 55 -3.76 -0.51 3.97
N ARG A 56 -2.97 -1.49 3.51
CA ARG A 56 -2.36 -2.52 4.36
C ARG A 56 -1.36 -1.92 5.35
N ARG A 57 -0.43 -1.09 4.88
CA ARG A 57 0.55 -0.39 5.74
C ARG A 57 -0.14 0.47 6.80
N ALA A 58 -1.13 1.27 6.39
CA ALA A 58 -1.90 2.13 7.30
C ALA A 58 -2.77 1.35 8.31
N ARG A 59 -3.08 0.08 8.04
CA ARG A 59 -3.73 -0.81 9.02
C ARG A 59 -2.70 -1.40 10.00
N SER A 60 -1.53 -1.78 9.50
CA SER A 60 -0.44 -2.30 10.33
C SER A 60 0.03 -1.29 11.38
N HIS A 61 0.15 -0.01 11.00
CA HIS A 61 0.53 1.06 11.94
C HIS A 61 -0.50 1.32 13.05
N ARG A 62 -1.77 0.96 12.85
CA ARG A 62 -2.81 1.14 13.88
C ARG A 62 -2.80 0.05 14.95
N ASN A 63 -2.07 -1.04 14.71
CA ASN A 63 -2.03 -2.21 15.60
C ASN A 63 -0.73 -2.32 16.40
N ILE A 64 0.12 -1.29 16.44
CA ILE A 64 1.27 -1.27 17.34
C ILE A 64 0.75 -0.87 18.73
N PRO A 65 0.82 -1.74 19.75
CA PRO A 65 0.61 -1.31 21.12
C PRO A 65 1.76 -0.37 21.45
N SER A 66 1.45 0.89 21.77
CA SER A 66 2.40 1.81 22.39
C SER A 66 2.81 1.22 23.74
N ALA A 67 3.88 0.42 23.77
CA ALA A 67 4.54 0.09 25.01
C ALA A 67 5.04 1.42 25.60
N PRO A 68 4.63 1.79 26.83
CA PRO A 68 5.13 3.01 27.44
C PRO A 68 6.64 2.85 27.70
N PRO A 69 7.47 3.90 27.54
CA PRO A 69 8.83 3.88 28.03
C PRO A 69 8.77 3.85 29.56
N GLY A 70 8.82 2.65 30.13
CA GLY A 70 8.96 2.45 31.57
C GLY A 70 10.28 3.03 32.05
N HIS A 71 10.17 4.18 32.69
CA HIS A 71 11.12 4.98 33.48
C HIS A 71 12.53 4.43 33.82
N PRO A 72 13.52 5.35 33.95
CA PRO A 72 14.88 5.04 34.39
C PRO A 72 14.89 4.74 35.90
N ALA A 73 15.26 3.52 36.27
CA ALA A 73 15.56 3.19 37.66
C ALA A 73 16.95 3.74 38.06
N ARG A 74 16.95 5.03 38.41
CA ARG A 74 17.53 5.60 39.64
C ARG A 74 18.95 5.14 40.03
N LEU A 75 19.91 6.03 39.79
CA LEU A 75 21.17 6.17 40.53
C LEU A 75 20.92 6.26 42.05
N THR A 76 21.57 5.42 42.87
CA THR A 76 21.91 5.70 44.29
C THR A 76 23.03 4.71 44.72
N MET A 77 24.31 5.02 44.51
CA MET A 77 25.31 5.60 45.46
C MET A 77 26.41 4.57 45.86
N PRO A 78 27.58 5.05 46.36
CA PRO A 78 28.89 4.46 46.13
C PRO A 78 29.42 3.63 47.31
N SER A 79 30.30 2.67 47.04
CA SER A 79 31.16 2.09 48.08
C SER A 79 32.60 2.51 47.83
N GLN A 80 33.01 3.46 48.66
CA GLN A 80 34.31 4.08 48.79
C GLN A 80 35.26 3.16 49.59
N MET A 81 36.35 2.71 48.94
CA MET A 81 37.76 2.64 49.41
C MET A 81 38.11 1.70 50.61
N PRO A 82 39.39 1.61 51.05
CA PRO A 82 40.58 1.06 50.38
C PRO A 82 41.33 0.04 51.30
N GLY A 83 42.42 -0.60 50.83
CA GLY A 83 43.29 -1.33 51.76
C GLY A 83 44.44 -2.08 51.11
N GLU A 84 45.65 -1.52 51.24
CA GLU A 84 46.94 -2.10 50.90
C GLU A 84 47.34 -3.21 51.87
N ALA A 85 48.02 -4.25 51.36
CA ALA A 85 49.22 -4.88 51.94
C ALA A 85 49.78 -5.93 50.97
#